data_AF-A0A2P4T065-F1
#
_entry.id   AF-A0A2P4T065-F1
#
_cell.length_a   1.000
_cell.length_b   1.000
_cell.length_c   1.000
_cell.angle_alpha   90.00
_cell.angle_beta   90.00
_cell.angle_gamma   90.00
#
_symmetry.space_group_name_H-M   'P 1'
#
loop_
_entity.id
_entity.type
_entity.pdbx_description
1 polymer ?
#
loop_
_entity_poly.entity_id
_entity_poly.type
_entity_poly.pdbx_seq_one_letter_code
_entity_poly.pdbx_strand_id
1 'polypeptide(L)'
;MTSLKEICRGLPLNPLPENRGRRKGIPHAPVRTPNLTAQEKKLALRNALRYFPPDIQKKLVLEFAEELRLYGHIYMYRFFPDIEMRAYPIEDYPCKSKSAAAIMLMIMNNLDPSVAQFPQELVTYGGNGQVFSNWAQFWLAMQYLSEMTEEQTLVMYSGHPLGLFPSHRYAPRLVITNGMVIPNYSSRDEYEKMFALGVTMYGQMTAGSYCYIGPQGIVHGTVLTVLNAGRRYLKAEDLSGKVFVTSGLGGMSGAQAKAAVIAGCVGIIAEVDEAALMKRYKQGWLMEISNNLDHCIARLRYGL
;
A
#
# COMPACT_ATOMS: atom_id res chain seq x y z
N MET A 1 -1.06 -4.94 23.87
CA MET A 1 -0.65 -5.00 22.45
C MET A 1 -1.00 -6.37 21.92
N THR A 2 -1.55 -6.42 20.71
CA THR A 2 -1.86 -7.65 19.99
C THR A 2 -0.57 -8.36 19.55
N SER A 3 -0.49 -9.68 19.69
CA SER A 3 0.63 -10.54 19.26
C SER A 3 0.40 -11.14 17.87
N LEU A 4 1.46 -11.67 17.24
CA LEU A 4 1.33 -12.44 15.99
C LEU A 4 0.37 -13.62 16.13
N LYS A 5 0.34 -14.27 17.31
CA LYS A 5 -0.60 -15.36 17.60
C LYS A 5 -2.05 -14.90 17.62
N GLU A 6 -2.32 -13.67 18.05
CA GLU A 6 -3.68 -13.15 18.11
C GLU A 6 -4.21 -12.76 16.74
N ILE A 7 -3.38 -12.15 15.86
CA ILE A 7 -3.81 -11.83 14.49
C ILE A 7 -4.10 -13.08 13.64
N CYS A 8 -3.61 -14.25 14.04
CA CYS A 8 -3.92 -15.54 13.43
C CYS A 8 -5.23 -16.17 13.90
N ARG A 9 -5.90 -15.65 14.93
CA ARG A 9 -7.14 -16.26 15.47
C ARG A 9 -8.41 -15.85 14.72
N GLY A 10 -8.28 -15.02 13.69
CA GLY A 10 -9.42 -14.42 13.01
C GLY A 10 -9.95 -13.18 13.71
N LEU A 11 -11.18 -12.80 13.38
CA LEU A 11 -11.78 -11.56 13.87
C LEU A 11 -11.92 -11.56 15.41
N PRO A 12 -11.42 -10.53 16.12
CA PRO A 12 -11.61 -10.39 17.55
C PRO A 12 -13.04 -9.91 17.84
N LEU A 13 -13.95 -10.84 18.13
CA LEU A 13 -15.38 -10.54 18.35
C LEU A 13 -15.81 -10.57 19.82
N ASN A 14 -15.05 -11.26 20.68
CA ASN A 14 -15.37 -11.39 22.10
C ASN A 14 -14.11 -11.31 22.99
N PRO A 15 -13.88 -10.17 23.67
CA PRO A 15 -14.64 -8.92 23.55
C PRO A 15 -14.40 -8.25 22.19
N LEU A 16 -15.33 -7.39 21.75
CA LEU A 16 -15.06 -6.48 20.63
C LEU A 16 -13.95 -5.50 21.03
N PRO A 17 -12.94 -5.26 20.17
CA PRO A 17 -11.90 -4.28 20.45
C PRO A 17 -12.49 -2.87 20.49
N GLU A 18 -11.85 -1.96 21.22
CA GLU A 18 -12.24 -0.55 21.27
C GLU A 18 -12.14 0.11 19.88
N ASN A 19 -13.11 0.95 19.53
CA ASN A 19 -13.01 1.74 18.30
C ASN A 19 -12.11 2.97 18.53
N ARG A 20 -10.89 2.89 18.03
CA ARG A 20 -9.89 3.97 18.12
C ARG A 20 -9.94 4.96 16.96
N GLY A 21 -10.72 4.67 15.91
CA GLY A 21 -10.79 5.47 14.69
C GLY A 21 -9.41 5.76 14.05
N ARG A 22 -9.30 6.94 13.41
CA ARG A 22 -8.06 7.47 12.84
C ARG A 22 -7.13 8.00 13.93
N ARG A 23 -5.89 7.53 13.97
CA ARG A 23 -4.86 7.94 14.92
C ARG A 23 -4.28 9.30 14.51
N LYS A 24 -4.14 10.21 15.46
CA LYS A 24 -3.45 11.49 15.21
C LYS A 24 -1.96 11.26 14.97
N GLY A 25 -1.34 12.09 14.13
CA GLY A 25 0.12 12.10 13.91
C GLY A 25 0.63 11.10 12.87
N ILE A 26 -0.25 10.37 12.18
CA ILE A 26 0.12 9.54 11.02
C ILE A 26 -0.61 10.05 9.76
N PRO A 27 -0.02 9.85 8.56
CA PRO A 27 -0.67 10.23 7.32
C PRO A 27 -1.91 9.38 7.06
N HIS A 28 -2.95 10.01 6.54
CA HIS A 28 -4.24 9.38 6.22
C HIS A 28 -4.62 9.57 4.77
N ALA A 29 -5.29 8.56 4.20
CA ALA A 29 -5.81 8.67 2.86
C ALA A 29 -6.85 9.81 2.76
N PRO A 30 -6.86 10.57 1.66
CA PRO A 30 -7.89 11.57 1.38
C PRO A 30 -9.30 10.98 1.50
N VAL A 31 -10.25 11.81 1.92
CA VAL A 31 -11.68 11.44 1.95
C VAL A 31 -12.14 11.16 0.53
N ARG A 32 -12.88 10.06 0.35
CA ARG A 32 -13.46 9.69 -0.95
C ARG A 32 -14.89 10.16 -1.07
N THR A 33 -15.34 10.40 -2.29
CA THR A 33 -16.71 10.84 -2.60
C THR A 33 -17.31 9.96 -3.69
N PRO A 34 -17.65 8.70 -3.39
CA PRO A 34 -18.12 7.71 -4.38
C PRO A 34 -19.51 8.01 -4.95
N ASN A 35 -20.20 9.06 -4.50
CA ASN A 35 -21.53 9.48 -4.96
C ASN A 35 -22.59 8.34 -4.95
N LEU A 36 -22.55 7.48 -3.92
CA LEU A 36 -23.50 6.38 -3.76
C LEU A 36 -24.94 6.87 -3.56
N THR A 37 -25.88 6.24 -4.25
CA THR A 37 -27.31 6.34 -4.00
C THR A 37 -27.69 5.80 -2.62
N ALA A 38 -28.91 6.08 -2.16
CA ALA A 38 -29.41 5.54 -0.89
C ALA A 38 -29.46 4.00 -0.87
N GLN A 39 -29.75 3.37 -2.01
CA GLN A 39 -29.75 1.91 -2.14
C GLN A 39 -28.33 1.34 -2.09
N GLU A 40 -27.37 1.97 -2.79
CA GLU A 40 -25.97 1.57 -2.77
C GLU A 40 -25.33 1.76 -1.39
N LYS A 41 -25.67 2.83 -0.65
CA LYS A 41 -25.23 2.99 0.75
C LYS A 41 -25.71 1.83 1.64
N LYS A 42 -26.98 1.41 1.48
CA LYS A 42 -27.50 0.23 2.19
C LYS A 42 -26.77 -1.05 1.77
N LEU A 43 -26.46 -1.19 0.48
CA LEU A 43 -25.70 -2.33 -0.04
C LEU A 43 -24.26 -2.36 0.49
N ALA A 44 -23.57 -1.22 0.54
CA ALA A 44 -22.24 -1.10 1.12
C ALA A 44 -22.22 -1.58 2.58
N LEU A 45 -23.20 -1.15 3.37
CA LEU A 45 -23.35 -1.60 4.76
C LEU A 45 -23.60 -3.11 4.85
N ARG A 46 -24.51 -3.64 4.03
CA ARG A 46 -24.77 -5.10 3.99
C ARG A 46 -23.52 -5.88 3.61
N ASN A 47 -22.76 -5.39 2.64
CA ASN A 47 -21.52 -6.02 2.18
C ASN A 47 -20.43 -5.97 3.26
N ALA A 48 -20.29 -4.86 3.99
CA ALA A 48 -19.36 -4.75 5.11
C ALA A 48 -19.75 -5.66 6.29
N LEU A 49 -21.05 -5.78 6.58
CA LEU A 49 -21.56 -6.57 7.70
C LEU A 49 -21.47 -8.10 7.48
N ARG A 50 -21.24 -8.56 6.24
CA ARG A 50 -21.13 -9.99 5.90
C ARG A 50 -20.02 -10.73 6.65
N TYR A 51 -19.01 -10.01 7.12
CA TYR A 51 -17.87 -10.56 7.85
C TYR A 51 -18.19 -10.87 9.33
N PHE A 52 -19.36 -10.45 9.83
CA PHE A 52 -19.68 -10.47 11.26
C PHE A 52 -20.97 -11.26 11.52
N PRO A 53 -21.09 -11.94 12.67
CA PRO A 53 -22.33 -12.62 13.06
C PRO A 53 -23.44 -11.61 13.42
N PRO A 54 -24.73 -12.00 13.35
CA PRO A 54 -25.87 -11.07 13.46
C PRO A 54 -25.93 -10.21 14.73
N ASP A 55 -25.48 -10.73 15.87
CA ASP A 55 -25.44 -10.02 17.15
C ASP A 55 -24.41 -8.88 17.15
N ILE A 56 -23.26 -9.12 16.49
CA ILE A 56 -22.21 -8.12 16.29
C ILE A 56 -22.60 -7.11 15.22
N GLN A 57 -23.29 -7.53 14.16
CA GLN A 57 -23.74 -6.63 13.09
C GLN A 57 -24.56 -5.45 13.62
N LYS A 58 -25.45 -5.69 14.60
CA LYS A 58 -26.26 -4.64 15.24
C LYS A 58 -25.42 -3.57 15.93
N LYS A 59 -24.25 -3.93 16.45
CA LYS A 59 -23.32 -3.00 17.12
C LYS A 59 -22.48 -2.21 16.11
N LEU A 60 -22.14 -2.82 14.97
CA LEU A 60 -21.22 -2.23 13.98
C LEU A 60 -21.93 -1.40 12.91
N VAL A 61 -23.23 -1.62 12.65
CA VAL A 61 -23.93 -0.95 11.53
C VAL A 61 -23.86 0.57 11.58
N LEU A 62 -24.03 1.17 12.76
CA LEU A 62 -23.97 2.63 12.93
C LEU A 62 -22.54 3.15 12.74
N GLU A 63 -21.55 2.40 13.24
CA GLU A 63 -20.13 2.72 13.08
C GLU A 63 -19.72 2.68 11.61
N PHE A 64 -20.12 1.64 10.87
CA PHE A 64 -19.82 1.52 9.44
C PHE A 64 -20.58 2.56 8.60
N ALA A 65 -21.80 2.91 8.98
CA ALA A 65 -22.53 4.00 8.34
C ALA A 65 -21.82 5.34 8.53
N GLU A 66 -21.26 5.56 9.72
CA GLU A 66 -20.50 6.76 10.02
C GLU A 66 -19.16 6.79 9.27
N GLU A 67 -18.43 5.68 9.20
CA GLU A 67 -17.21 5.60 8.38
C GLU A 67 -17.48 5.89 6.89
N LEU A 68 -18.54 5.29 6.34
CA LEU A 68 -18.93 5.52 4.95
C LEU A 68 -19.26 7.01 4.70
N ARG A 69 -19.91 7.66 5.67
CA ARG A 69 -20.26 9.09 5.60
C ARG A 69 -19.03 10.00 5.71
N LEU A 70 -18.12 9.70 6.63
CA LEU A 70 -16.96 10.55 6.93
C LEU A 70 -15.83 10.38 5.93
N TYR A 71 -15.61 9.16 5.44
CA TYR A 71 -14.42 8.80 4.67
C TYR A 71 -14.74 8.34 3.24
N GLY A 72 -16.01 8.14 2.92
CA GLY A 72 -16.44 7.58 1.63
C GLY A 72 -16.16 6.09 1.47
N HIS A 73 -15.75 5.41 2.54
CA HIS A 73 -15.41 3.99 2.55
C HIS A 73 -15.50 3.41 3.97
N ILE A 74 -15.70 2.10 4.08
CA ILE A 74 -15.77 1.37 5.36
C ILE A 74 -14.46 0.61 5.54
N TYR A 75 -13.52 1.19 6.27
CA TYR A 75 -12.21 0.60 6.56
C TYR A 75 -12.26 -0.37 7.75
N MET A 76 -13.28 -0.20 8.62
CA MET A 76 -13.46 -0.93 9.86
C MET A 76 -12.33 -0.65 10.85
N TYR A 77 -12.07 0.64 11.15
CA TYR A 77 -10.91 1.07 11.96
C TYR A 77 -10.86 0.44 13.36
N ARG A 78 -12.01 0.05 13.92
CA ARG A 78 -12.10 -0.75 15.15
C ARG A 78 -11.20 -2.00 15.11
N PHE A 79 -11.05 -2.60 13.94
CA PHE A 79 -10.27 -3.81 13.74
C PHE A 79 -8.84 -3.53 13.29
N PHE A 80 -8.34 -2.29 13.35
CA PHE A 80 -6.91 -2.06 13.18
C PHE A 80 -6.13 -2.68 14.35
N PRO A 81 -5.28 -3.70 14.14
CA PRO A 81 -4.64 -4.42 15.24
C PRO A 81 -3.71 -3.53 16.04
N ASP A 82 -3.66 -3.75 17.35
CA ASP A 82 -2.78 -3.03 18.26
C ASP A 82 -1.40 -3.71 18.37
N ILE A 83 -0.79 -3.95 17.21
CA ILE A 83 0.54 -4.53 17.05
C ILE A 83 1.44 -3.50 16.36
N GLU A 84 2.74 -3.56 16.61
CA GLU A 84 3.70 -2.88 15.74
C GLU A 84 3.64 -3.55 14.36
N MET A 85 2.99 -2.88 13.41
CA MET A 85 2.82 -3.39 12.06
C MET A 85 4.16 -3.28 11.32
N ARG A 86 4.81 -4.44 11.14
CA ARG A 86 6.08 -4.60 10.42
C ARG A 86 6.29 -6.05 10.04
N ALA A 87 7.28 -6.33 9.19
CA ALA A 87 7.77 -7.70 9.03
C ALA A 87 8.46 -8.19 10.32
N TYR A 88 8.20 -9.46 10.67
CA TYR A 88 8.87 -10.18 11.74
C TYR A 88 9.70 -11.33 11.15
N PRO A 89 10.67 -11.90 11.89
CA PRO A 89 11.29 -13.17 11.52
C PRO A 89 10.26 -14.24 11.15
N ILE A 90 10.51 -14.99 10.09
CA ILE A 90 9.54 -15.96 9.54
C ILE A 90 9.11 -17.01 10.57
N GLU A 91 10.00 -17.39 11.48
CA GLU A 91 9.75 -18.42 12.51
C GLU A 91 8.86 -17.90 13.66
N ASP A 92 8.60 -16.59 13.75
CA ASP A 92 7.71 -15.99 14.75
C ASP A 92 6.23 -16.11 14.36
N TYR A 93 5.94 -16.39 13.08
CA TYR A 93 4.59 -16.53 12.57
C TYR A 93 4.03 -17.94 12.91
N PRO A 94 2.91 -18.04 13.64
CA PRO A 94 2.36 -19.33 14.04
C PRO A 94 1.57 -19.94 12.88
N CYS A 95 2.27 -20.55 11.93
CA CYS A 95 1.71 -21.13 10.71
C CYS A 95 2.05 -22.61 10.59
N LYS A 96 1.22 -23.38 9.88
CA LYS A 96 1.53 -24.77 9.53
C LYS A 96 2.47 -24.89 8.31
N SER A 97 2.50 -23.88 7.43
CA SER A 97 3.33 -23.85 6.23
C SER A 97 4.28 -22.66 6.24
N LYS A 98 5.58 -22.90 5.97
CA LYS A 98 6.58 -21.83 5.87
C LYS A 98 6.27 -20.84 4.74
N SER A 99 5.73 -21.30 3.62
CA SER A 99 5.33 -20.43 2.52
C SER A 99 4.19 -19.48 2.92
N ALA A 100 3.27 -19.93 3.78
CA ALA A 100 2.21 -19.07 4.31
C ALA A 100 2.76 -18.03 5.31
N ALA A 101 3.72 -18.43 6.18
CA ALA A 101 4.44 -17.49 7.05
C ALA A 101 5.17 -16.40 6.26
N ALA A 102 5.82 -16.76 5.14
CA ALA A 102 6.45 -15.79 4.25
C ALA A 102 5.44 -14.80 3.64
N ILE A 103 4.26 -15.27 3.23
CA ILE A 103 3.20 -14.38 2.73
C ILE A 103 2.73 -13.42 3.83
N MET A 104 2.52 -13.90 5.06
CA MET A 104 2.12 -13.07 6.20
C MET A 104 3.17 -11.99 6.52
N LEU A 105 4.45 -12.35 6.47
CA LEU A 105 5.57 -11.41 6.59
C LEU A 105 5.45 -10.29 5.56
N MET A 106 5.25 -10.65 4.29
CA MET A 106 5.18 -9.66 3.22
C MET A 106 3.92 -8.78 3.29
N ILE A 107 2.79 -9.33 3.73
CA ILE A 107 1.57 -8.54 4.02
C ILE A 107 1.86 -7.49 5.09
N MET A 108 2.49 -7.88 6.21
CA MET A 108 2.79 -6.94 7.28
C MET A 108 3.80 -5.87 6.87
N ASN A 109 4.81 -6.23 6.06
CA ASN A 109 5.72 -5.27 5.46
C ASN A 109 4.99 -4.23 4.59
N ASN A 110 4.04 -4.66 3.76
CA ASN A 110 3.26 -3.74 2.92
C ASN A 110 2.38 -2.77 3.72
N LEU A 111 2.09 -3.07 4.99
CA LEU A 111 1.29 -2.27 5.91
C LEU A 111 2.14 -1.54 6.96
N ASP A 112 3.46 -1.71 6.95
CA ASP A 112 4.39 -1.09 7.89
C ASP A 112 4.34 0.45 7.74
N PRO A 113 4.14 1.25 8.81
CA PRO A 113 4.13 2.71 8.72
C PRO A 113 5.39 3.35 8.14
N SER A 114 6.54 2.66 8.16
CA SER A 114 7.78 3.10 7.51
C SER A 114 7.80 2.84 6.00
N VAL A 115 6.91 1.96 5.51
CA VAL A 115 6.82 1.53 4.10
C VAL A 115 5.55 2.07 3.42
N ALA A 116 4.40 1.92 4.07
CA ALA A 116 3.08 2.26 3.56
C ALA A 116 2.80 3.76 3.61
N GLN A 117 2.11 4.26 2.58
CA GLN A 117 1.73 5.66 2.47
C GLN A 117 0.62 6.04 3.45
N PHE A 118 -0.44 5.22 3.55
CA PHE A 118 -1.55 5.43 4.49
C PHE A 118 -1.87 4.09 5.20
N PRO A 119 -1.12 3.72 6.25
CA PRO A 119 -1.17 2.37 6.82
C PRO A 119 -2.54 2.03 7.42
N GLN A 120 -3.23 2.98 8.06
CA GLN A 120 -4.57 2.71 8.65
C GLN A 120 -5.66 2.51 7.59
N GLU A 121 -5.50 3.05 6.38
CA GLU A 121 -6.37 2.82 5.21
C GLU A 121 -5.88 1.70 4.30
N LEU A 122 -4.87 0.93 4.76
CA LEU A 122 -4.29 -0.22 4.07
C LEU A 122 -3.69 0.14 2.69
N VAL A 123 -3.31 1.40 2.48
CA VAL A 123 -2.70 1.91 1.25
C VAL A 123 -1.18 1.87 1.37
N THR A 124 -0.54 1.07 0.54
CA THR A 124 0.92 1.00 0.50
C THR A 124 1.52 2.16 -0.31
N TYR A 125 1.02 2.44 -1.51
CA TYR A 125 1.50 3.57 -2.34
C TYR A 125 0.52 3.95 -3.45
N GLY A 126 0.85 5.00 -4.20
CA GLY A 126 0.06 5.45 -5.36
C GLY A 126 -1.23 6.16 -4.96
N GLY A 127 -1.37 6.57 -3.70
CA GLY A 127 -2.56 7.25 -3.18
C GLY A 127 -3.73 6.31 -2.85
N ASN A 128 -3.93 5.24 -3.62
CA ASN A 128 -5.00 4.27 -3.45
C ASN A 128 -4.60 2.80 -3.69
N GLY A 129 -3.31 2.49 -3.90
CA GLY A 129 -2.83 1.12 -4.04
C GLY A 129 -2.88 0.37 -2.71
N GLN A 130 -3.84 -0.54 -2.56
CA GLN A 130 -4.18 -1.17 -1.29
C GLN A 130 -3.79 -2.64 -1.18
N VAL A 131 -3.57 -3.05 0.08
CA VAL A 131 -3.32 -4.44 0.49
C VAL A 131 -4.64 -5.19 0.71
N PHE A 132 -5.60 -4.54 1.35
CA PHE A 132 -6.97 -5.02 1.54
C PHE A 132 -7.94 -3.84 1.47
N SER A 133 -9.22 -4.12 1.22
CA SER A 133 -10.27 -3.09 1.21
C SER A 133 -10.62 -2.63 2.64
N ASN A 134 -10.54 -3.52 3.63
CA ASN A 134 -10.85 -3.22 5.03
C ASN A 134 -10.11 -4.15 6.01
N TRP A 135 -10.11 -3.80 7.29
CA TRP A 135 -9.38 -4.56 8.30
C TRP A 135 -9.94 -5.96 8.57
N ALA A 136 -11.23 -6.23 8.35
CA ALA A 136 -11.75 -7.59 8.53
C ALA A 136 -11.11 -8.58 7.55
N GLN A 137 -10.85 -8.14 6.33
CA GLN A 137 -10.14 -8.94 5.33
C GLN A 137 -8.72 -9.28 5.75
N PHE A 138 -8.00 -8.35 6.40
CA PHE A 138 -6.69 -8.61 6.99
C PHE A 138 -6.77 -9.76 8.01
N TRP A 139 -7.64 -9.66 9.02
CA TRP A 139 -7.74 -10.69 10.07
C TRP A 139 -8.06 -12.08 9.51
N LEU A 140 -8.99 -12.16 8.57
CA LEU A 140 -9.36 -13.43 7.95
C LEU A 140 -8.23 -13.99 7.08
N ALA A 141 -7.53 -13.15 6.33
CA ALA A 141 -6.37 -13.60 5.55
C ALA A 141 -5.25 -14.13 6.45
N MET A 142 -4.93 -13.42 7.55
CA MET A 142 -3.93 -13.87 8.52
C MET A 142 -4.34 -15.18 9.20
N GLN A 143 -5.63 -15.35 9.53
CA GLN A 143 -6.17 -16.61 10.04
C GLN A 143 -5.98 -17.75 9.04
N TYR A 144 -6.45 -17.59 7.80
CA TYR A 144 -6.36 -18.64 6.80
C TYR A 144 -4.92 -19.01 6.46
N LEU A 145 -4.01 -18.03 6.35
CA LEU A 145 -2.58 -18.29 6.14
C LEU A 145 -1.95 -19.04 7.31
N SER A 146 -2.39 -18.79 8.55
CA SER A 146 -1.89 -19.52 9.72
C SER A 146 -2.34 -20.99 9.75
N GLU A 147 -3.57 -21.26 9.32
CA GLU A 147 -4.21 -22.57 9.43
C GLU A 147 -3.99 -23.48 8.21
N MET A 148 -3.66 -22.91 7.05
CA MET A 148 -3.56 -23.65 5.78
C MET A 148 -2.40 -24.65 5.76
N THR A 149 -2.61 -25.75 5.05
CA THR A 149 -1.56 -26.73 4.75
C THR A 149 -0.88 -26.44 3.40
N GLU A 150 0.16 -27.20 3.07
CA GLU A 150 0.81 -27.14 1.77
C GLU A 150 -0.04 -27.70 0.62
N GLU A 151 -1.20 -28.30 0.92
CA GLU A 151 -2.12 -28.86 -0.07
C GLU A 151 -3.36 -27.99 -0.22
N GLN A 152 -3.29 -26.72 0.18
CA GLN A 152 -4.34 -25.73 0.02
C GLN A 152 -3.84 -24.48 -0.69
N THR A 153 -4.77 -23.77 -1.32
CA THR A 153 -4.58 -22.45 -1.92
C THR A 153 -5.59 -21.49 -1.32
N LEU A 154 -5.11 -20.37 -0.78
CA LEU A 154 -5.96 -19.23 -0.41
C LEU A 154 -6.30 -18.43 -1.66
N VAL A 155 -7.59 -18.21 -1.90
CA VAL A 155 -8.07 -17.44 -3.05
C VAL A 155 -8.53 -16.05 -2.59
N MET A 156 -7.94 -15.00 -3.17
CA MET A 156 -8.20 -13.60 -2.83
C MET A 156 -8.96 -12.89 -3.96
N TYR A 157 -10.10 -12.31 -3.61
CA TYR A 157 -10.99 -11.56 -4.50
C TYR A 157 -10.94 -10.08 -4.14
N SER A 158 -10.02 -9.34 -4.75
CA SER A 158 -9.80 -7.91 -4.52
C SER A 158 -9.77 -7.55 -3.03
N GLY A 159 -8.92 -8.27 -2.30
CA GLY A 159 -8.74 -8.14 -0.85
C GLY A 159 -9.63 -9.08 -0.04
N HIS A 160 -10.80 -9.49 -0.54
CA HIS A 160 -11.62 -10.46 0.19
C HIS A 160 -10.98 -11.85 0.17
N PRO A 161 -10.65 -12.44 1.33
CA PRO A 161 -10.23 -13.84 1.38
C PRO A 161 -11.46 -14.74 1.19
N LEU A 162 -11.62 -15.31 0.00
CA LEU A 162 -12.78 -16.15 -0.33
C LEU A 162 -12.75 -17.45 0.48
N GLY A 163 -11.55 -18.01 0.68
CA GLY A 163 -11.34 -19.20 1.49
C GLY A 163 -10.16 -20.04 1.04
N LEU A 164 -9.95 -21.14 1.77
CA LEU A 164 -8.95 -22.15 1.45
C LEU A 164 -9.59 -23.27 0.62
N PHE A 165 -8.98 -23.57 -0.53
CA PHE A 165 -9.44 -24.62 -1.42
C PHE A 165 -8.38 -25.72 -1.53
N PRO A 166 -8.76 -27.01 -1.63
CA PRO A 166 -7.82 -28.10 -1.89
C PRO A 166 -7.01 -27.85 -3.17
N SER A 167 -5.73 -28.20 -3.13
CA SER A 167 -4.76 -28.06 -4.22
C SER A 167 -3.67 -29.14 -4.06
N HIS A 168 -2.44 -28.88 -4.50
CA HIS A 168 -1.30 -29.78 -4.31
C HIS A 168 -0.05 -29.01 -3.90
N ARG A 169 0.98 -29.69 -3.40
CA ARG A 169 2.19 -29.05 -2.83
C ARG A 169 2.91 -28.09 -3.77
N TYR A 170 2.91 -28.39 -5.08
CA TYR A 170 3.48 -27.53 -6.11
C TYR A 170 2.58 -26.38 -6.59
N ALA A 171 1.33 -26.30 -6.13
CA ALA A 171 0.43 -25.20 -6.48
C ALA A 171 0.82 -23.91 -5.73
N PRO A 172 0.40 -22.73 -6.21
CA PRO A 172 0.52 -21.50 -5.44
C PRO A 172 -0.24 -21.62 -4.12
N ARG A 173 0.36 -21.16 -3.01
CA ARG A 173 -0.35 -21.03 -1.72
C ARG A 173 -1.38 -19.91 -1.73
N LEU A 174 -1.25 -18.98 -2.67
CA LEU A 174 -2.08 -17.79 -2.77
C LEU A 174 -2.32 -17.45 -4.24
N VAL A 175 -3.59 -17.19 -4.60
CA VAL A 175 -3.99 -16.62 -5.89
C VAL A 175 -4.70 -15.31 -5.62
N ILE A 176 -4.22 -14.23 -6.23
CA ILE A 176 -4.72 -12.87 -5.99
C ILE A 176 -5.25 -12.27 -7.26
N THR A 177 -6.47 -11.74 -7.19
CA THR A 177 -7.03 -10.83 -8.20
C THR A 177 -7.32 -9.49 -7.54
N ASN A 178 -7.00 -8.38 -8.18
CA ASN A 178 -7.28 -7.02 -7.69
C ASN A 178 -7.85 -6.18 -8.83
N GLY A 179 -9.01 -5.57 -8.63
CA GLY A 179 -9.59 -4.65 -9.63
C GLY A 179 -10.12 -5.34 -10.89
N MET A 180 -10.28 -6.68 -10.87
CA MET A 180 -10.78 -7.41 -12.04
C MET A 180 -12.26 -7.15 -12.26
N VAL A 181 -12.58 -6.61 -13.43
CA VAL A 181 -13.89 -6.07 -13.78
C VAL A 181 -14.17 -6.37 -15.25
N ILE A 182 -15.45 -6.55 -15.57
CA ILE A 182 -15.91 -6.65 -16.96
C ILE A 182 -15.52 -5.34 -17.68
N PRO A 183 -14.82 -5.37 -18.83
CA PRO A 183 -14.19 -4.19 -19.42
C PRO A 183 -15.09 -2.94 -19.55
N ASN A 184 -16.35 -3.13 -19.92
CA ASN A 184 -17.32 -2.04 -20.07
C ASN A 184 -17.63 -1.26 -18.76
N TYR A 185 -17.22 -1.79 -17.61
CA TYR A 185 -17.43 -1.20 -16.28
C TYR A 185 -16.11 -0.82 -15.58
N SER A 186 -14.99 -0.82 -16.32
CA SER A 186 -13.65 -0.55 -15.78
C SER A 186 -13.29 0.95 -15.70
N SER A 187 -14.30 1.83 -15.61
CA SER A 187 -14.08 3.27 -15.49
C SER A 187 -13.69 3.66 -14.07
N ARG A 188 -13.08 4.84 -13.90
CA ARG A 188 -12.70 5.36 -12.60
C ARG A 188 -13.91 5.58 -11.69
N ASP A 189 -15.01 6.10 -12.23
CA ASP A 189 -16.23 6.36 -11.45
C ASP A 189 -16.87 5.07 -10.95
N GLU A 190 -16.89 4.03 -11.79
CA GLU A 190 -17.36 2.70 -11.40
C GLU A 190 -16.43 2.08 -10.35
N TYR A 191 -15.10 2.26 -10.46
CA TYR A 191 -14.17 1.85 -9.41
C TYR A 191 -14.47 2.53 -8.07
N GLU A 192 -14.67 3.85 -8.01
CA GLU A 192 -14.93 4.55 -6.74
C GLU A 192 -16.22 4.02 -6.08
N LYS A 193 -17.27 3.76 -6.86
CA LYS A 193 -18.50 3.13 -6.35
C LYS A 193 -18.24 1.70 -5.84
N MET A 194 -17.64 0.85 -6.67
CA MET A 194 -17.37 -0.56 -6.35
C MET A 194 -16.44 -0.71 -5.13
N PHE A 195 -15.48 0.19 -5.00
CA PHE A 195 -14.58 0.23 -3.85
C PHE A 195 -15.37 0.53 -2.58
N ALA A 196 -16.18 1.59 -2.58
CA ALA A 196 -17.05 1.95 -1.44
C ALA A 196 -18.10 0.88 -1.10
N LEU A 197 -18.58 0.14 -2.11
CA LEU A 197 -19.46 -1.02 -1.93
C LEU A 197 -18.73 -2.25 -1.34
N GLY A 198 -17.40 -2.24 -1.25
CA GLY A 198 -16.60 -3.36 -0.74
C GLY A 198 -16.55 -4.57 -1.68
N VAL A 199 -16.65 -4.33 -3.00
CA VAL A 199 -16.62 -5.40 -4.03
C VAL A 199 -15.37 -5.39 -4.89
N THR A 200 -14.53 -4.35 -4.79
CA THR A 200 -13.21 -4.32 -5.45
C THR A 200 -12.21 -3.50 -4.63
N MET A 201 -10.94 -3.50 -5.05
CA MET A 201 -9.90 -2.59 -4.61
C MET A 201 -8.86 -2.42 -5.72
N TYR A 202 -8.13 -1.30 -5.70
CA TYR A 202 -7.01 -1.10 -6.61
C TYR A 202 -5.73 -1.57 -5.92
N GLY A 203 -5.13 -2.64 -6.44
CA GLY A 203 -3.93 -3.25 -5.85
C GLY A 203 -2.61 -2.66 -6.34
N GLN A 204 -2.63 -1.69 -7.25
CA GLN A 204 -1.43 -1.29 -8.00
C GLN A 204 -0.76 -2.56 -8.58
N MET A 205 0.57 -2.64 -8.54
CA MET A 205 1.38 -3.82 -8.88
C MET A 205 1.69 -4.56 -7.59
N THR A 206 2.50 -3.95 -6.70
CA THR A 206 3.07 -4.65 -5.53
C THR A 206 2.35 -4.39 -4.22
N ALA A 207 1.38 -3.46 -4.18
CA ALA A 207 0.59 -3.19 -2.98
C ALA A 207 -0.37 -4.34 -2.68
N GLY A 208 -1.20 -4.69 -3.66
CA GLY A 208 -2.18 -5.77 -3.55
C GLY A 208 -1.61 -7.16 -3.81
N SER A 209 -0.35 -7.28 -4.26
CA SER A 209 0.34 -8.57 -4.41
C SER A 209 1.33 -8.88 -3.29
N TYR A 210 1.38 -8.02 -2.26
CA TYR A 210 2.16 -8.24 -1.04
C TYR A 210 3.66 -8.37 -1.30
N CYS A 211 4.26 -7.43 -2.04
CA CYS A 211 5.71 -7.48 -2.28
C CYS A 211 6.37 -6.11 -2.49
N TYR A 212 5.82 -5.04 -1.91
CA TYR A 212 6.42 -3.71 -2.00
C TYR A 212 7.55 -3.54 -0.98
N ILE A 213 8.77 -3.32 -1.45
CA ILE A 213 9.98 -3.24 -0.61
C ILE A 213 10.46 -1.80 -0.40
N GLY A 214 9.53 -0.84 -0.42
CA GLY A 214 9.88 0.56 -0.39
C GLY A 214 10.43 1.07 -1.72
N PRO A 215 11.11 2.23 -1.72
CA PRO A 215 11.36 2.98 -2.93
C PRO A 215 12.65 2.56 -3.67
N GLN A 216 13.40 1.56 -3.15
CA GLN A 216 14.63 1.04 -3.78
C GLN A 216 14.39 0.54 -5.20
N GLY A 217 13.26 -0.14 -5.46
CA GLY A 217 12.94 -0.63 -6.81
C GLY A 217 12.84 0.51 -7.84
N ILE A 218 12.29 1.66 -7.43
CA ILE A 218 12.20 2.84 -8.29
C ILE A 218 13.58 3.46 -8.52
N VAL A 219 14.42 3.56 -7.49
CA VAL A 219 15.80 4.05 -7.64
C VAL A 219 16.55 3.25 -8.71
N HIS A 220 16.53 1.92 -8.62
CA HIS A 220 17.19 1.06 -9.61
C HIS A 220 16.64 1.28 -11.03
N GLY A 221 15.30 1.30 -11.19
CA GLY A 221 14.68 1.57 -12.49
C GLY A 221 15.06 2.93 -13.08
N THR A 222 15.09 3.98 -12.24
CA THR A 222 15.50 5.32 -12.68
C THR A 222 16.97 5.38 -13.05
N VAL A 223 17.87 4.70 -12.32
CA VAL A 223 19.30 4.58 -12.70
C VAL A 223 19.42 3.97 -14.09
N LEU A 224 18.77 2.84 -14.34
CA LEU A 224 18.78 2.21 -15.67
C LEU A 224 18.19 3.12 -16.74
N THR A 225 17.16 3.89 -16.43
CA THR A 225 16.54 4.84 -17.37
C THR A 225 17.53 5.94 -17.74
N VAL A 226 18.19 6.56 -16.75
CA VAL A 226 19.15 7.64 -16.96
C VAL A 226 20.38 7.14 -17.74
N LEU A 227 20.93 5.98 -17.39
CA LEU A 227 22.05 5.37 -18.11
C LEU A 227 21.71 5.05 -19.57
N ASN A 228 20.52 4.49 -19.84
CA ASN A 228 20.09 4.19 -21.21
C ASN A 228 19.76 5.45 -22.01
N ALA A 229 19.20 6.48 -21.37
CA ALA A 229 19.03 7.79 -22.01
C ALA A 229 20.38 8.39 -22.40
N GLY A 230 21.38 8.30 -21.51
CA GLY A 230 22.78 8.61 -21.77
C GLY A 230 23.33 7.94 -23.02
N ARG A 231 23.33 6.60 -23.03
CA ARG A 231 23.79 5.80 -24.17
C ARG A 231 23.05 6.13 -25.46
N ARG A 232 21.72 6.25 -25.40
CA ARG A 232 20.89 6.40 -26.60
C ARG A 232 21.00 7.80 -27.21
N TYR A 233 20.87 8.83 -26.38
CA TYR A 233 20.71 10.21 -26.84
C TYR A 233 22.02 11.01 -26.82
N LEU A 234 22.90 10.74 -25.85
CA LEU A 234 24.18 11.43 -25.72
C LEU A 234 25.36 10.60 -26.28
N LYS A 235 25.12 9.34 -26.65
CA LYS A 235 26.16 8.38 -27.07
C LYS A 235 27.28 8.26 -26.05
N ALA A 236 26.94 8.37 -24.76
CA ALA A 236 27.88 8.35 -23.66
C ALA A 236 27.63 7.13 -22.75
N GLU A 237 28.70 6.39 -22.45
CA GLU A 237 28.68 5.31 -21.45
C GLU A 237 28.95 5.85 -20.04
N ASP A 238 29.69 6.96 -19.93
CA ASP A 238 29.94 7.69 -18.69
C ASP A 238 29.15 9.01 -18.69
N LEU A 239 28.41 9.25 -17.61
CA LEU A 239 27.60 10.46 -17.43
C LEU A 239 28.27 11.51 -16.53
N SER A 240 29.53 11.31 -16.16
CA SER A 240 30.35 12.32 -15.49
C SER A 240 30.34 13.63 -16.28
N GLY A 241 30.05 14.73 -15.58
CA GLY A 241 29.91 16.06 -16.18
C GLY A 241 28.63 16.29 -17.01
N LYS A 242 27.71 15.32 -17.10
CA LYS A 242 26.39 15.51 -17.72
C LYS A 242 25.38 15.99 -16.69
N VAL A 243 24.44 16.82 -17.12
CA VAL A 243 23.37 17.36 -16.27
C VAL A 243 22.04 16.70 -16.63
N PHE A 244 21.39 16.09 -15.64
CA PHE A 244 20.04 15.55 -15.74
C PHE A 244 19.07 16.50 -15.05
N VAL A 245 18.29 17.23 -15.85
CA VAL A 245 17.26 18.16 -15.36
C VAL A 245 15.89 17.49 -15.40
N THR A 246 15.17 17.51 -14.28
CA THR A 246 13.84 16.91 -14.15
C THR A 246 13.03 17.64 -13.06
N SER A 247 11.84 17.14 -12.74
CA SER A 247 10.95 17.70 -11.72
C SER A 247 10.24 16.62 -10.89
N GLY A 248 9.81 17.01 -9.70
CA GLY A 248 9.05 16.21 -8.74
C GLY A 248 9.93 15.39 -7.79
N LEU A 249 9.68 15.53 -6.50
CA LEU A 249 10.30 14.79 -5.39
C LEU A 249 9.27 14.00 -4.55
N GLY A 250 8.09 13.75 -5.13
CA GLY A 250 7.03 12.91 -4.57
C GLY A 250 7.39 11.43 -4.43
N GLY A 251 6.40 10.56 -4.21
CA GLY A 251 6.59 9.15 -3.83
C GLY A 251 7.59 8.37 -4.71
N MET A 252 7.34 8.33 -6.02
CA MET A 252 8.22 7.67 -7.00
C MET A 252 9.30 8.64 -7.55
N SER A 253 8.91 9.86 -7.91
CA SER A 253 9.80 10.85 -8.54
C SER A 253 10.95 11.30 -7.63
N GLY A 254 10.83 11.19 -6.31
CA GLY A 254 11.92 11.43 -5.37
C GLY A 254 13.14 10.52 -5.56
N ALA A 255 12.97 9.35 -6.18
CA ALA A 255 14.08 8.44 -6.49
C ALA A 255 15.07 9.00 -7.52
N GLN A 256 14.65 9.99 -8.31
CA GLN A 256 15.48 10.64 -9.32
C GLN A 256 16.74 11.28 -8.73
N ALA A 257 16.65 11.84 -7.52
CA ALA A 257 17.78 12.47 -6.85
C ALA A 257 18.91 11.45 -6.56
N LYS A 258 18.56 10.28 -6.00
CA LYS A 258 19.53 9.22 -5.73
C LYS A 258 20.02 8.55 -7.03
N ALA A 259 19.12 8.40 -8.01
CA ALA A 259 19.45 7.79 -9.28
C ALA A 259 20.47 8.59 -10.08
N ALA A 260 20.37 9.93 -10.09
CA ALA A 260 21.35 10.80 -10.75
C ALA A 260 22.76 10.58 -10.19
N VAL A 261 22.88 10.55 -8.85
CA VAL A 261 24.14 10.29 -8.15
C VAL A 261 24.73 8.92 -8.52
N ILE A 262 23.92 7.86 -8.47
CA ILE A 262 24.39 6.50 -8.80
C ILE A 262 24.78 6.40 -10.29
N ALA A 263 24.05 7.08 -11.17
CA ALA A 263 24.36 7.13 -12.59
C ALA A 263 25.60 7.98 -12.92
N GLY A 264 26.18 8.67 -11.93
CA GLY A 264 27.38 9.50 -12.11
C GLY A 264 27.12 10.87 -12.73
N CYS A 265 25.87 11.32 -12.80
CA CYS A 265 25.50 12.61 -13.39
C CYS A 265 25.06 13.63 -12.34
N VAL A 266 25.02 14.90 -12.73
CA VAL A 266 24.53 15.99 -11.89
C VAL A 266 23.01 16.09 -12.03
N GLY A 267 22.27 15.79 -10.96
CA GLY A 267 20.80 15.86 -10.96
C GLY A 267 20.29 17.23 -10.49
N ILE A 268 19.44 17.88 -11.31
CA ILE A 268 18.65 19.05 -10.90
C ILE A 268 17.19 18.67 -10.92
N ILE A 269 16.54 18.72 -9.75
CA ILE A 269 15.16 18.30 -9.60
C ILE A 269 14.35 19.47 -9.03
N ALA A 270 13.48 20.04 -9.84
CA ALA A 270 12.56 21.09 -9.39
C ALA A 270 11.42 20.49 -8.58
N GLU A 271 11.10 21.07 -7.42
CA GLU A 271 9.96 20.69 -6.58
C GLU A 271 9.34 21.96 -6.00
N VAL A 272 8.01 22.03 -6.05
CA VAL A 272 7.21 23.16 -5.52
C VAL A 272 6.74 22.90 -4.09
N ASP A 273 6.59 21.64 -3.69
CA ASP A 273 6.24 21.24 -2.33
C ASP A 273 7.48 21.08 -1.45
N GLU A 274 7.69 22.06 -0.58
CA GLU A 274 8.78 22.07 0.40
C GLU A 274 8.76 20.83 1.31
N ALA A 275 7.59 20.27 1.64
CA ALA A 275 7.51 19.08 2.49
C ALA A 275 8.11 17.85 1.79
N ALA A 276 7.81 17.66 0.51
CA ALA A 276 8.38 16.59 -0.30
C ALA A 276 9.90 16.75 -0.44
N LEU A 277 10.36 17.97 -0.75
CA LEU A 277 11.77 18.31 -0.89
C LEU A 277 12.54 18.04 0.41
N MET A 278 12.07 18.58 1.54
CA MET A 278 12.72 18.41 2.85
C MET A 278 12.71 16.96 3.31
N LYS A 279 11.67 16.19 2.96
CA LYS A 279 11.64 14.74 3.22
C LYS A 279 12.79 14.03 2.50
N ARG A 280 13.05 14.33 1.23
CA ARG A 280 14.14 13.69 0.46
C ARG A 280 15.52 14.12 0.93
N TYR A 281 15.67 15.36 1.35
CA TYR A 281 16.90 15.85 1.96
C TYR A 281 17.21 15.15 3.28
N LYS A 282 16.23 15.06 4.19
CA LYS A 282 16.38 14.34 5.47
C LYS A 282 16.67 12.84 5.29
N GLN A 283 16.19 12.24 4.19
CA GLN A 283 16.49 10.85 3.83
C GLN A 283 17.92 10.64 3.30
N GLY A 284 18.69 11.71 3.03
CA GLY A 284 19.99 11.63 2.36
C GLY A 284 19.89 11.23 0.88
N TRP A 285 18.72 11.45 0.26
CA TRP A 285 18.48 11.19 -1.15
C TRP A 285 18.82 12.40 -2.01
N LEU A 286 18.53 13.59 -1.48
CA LEU A 286 18.91 14.87 -2.05
C LEU A 286 20.09 15.42 -1.25
N MET A 287 21.15 15.87 -1.94
CA MET A 287 22.40 16.33 -1.30
C MET A 287 22.39 17.82 -0.97
N GLU A 288 21.75 18.64 -1.81
CA GLU A 288 21.73 20.10 -1.69
C GLU A 288 20.33 20.63 -2.04
N ILE A 289 20.00 21.79 -1.46
CA ILE A 289 18.76 22.52 -1.71
C ILE A 289 19.13 23.95 -2.08
N SER A 290 18.45 24.52 -3.06
CA SER A 290 18.53 25.94 -3.38
C SER A 290 17.16 26.45 -3.81
N ASN A 291 16.80 27.65 -3.35
CA ASN A 291 15.60 28.37 -3.75
C ASN A 291 15.88 29.47 -4.80
N ASN A 292 17.12 29.57 -5.28
CA ASN A 292 17.56 30.56 -6.25
C ASN A 292 18.14 29.86 -7.49
N LEU A 293 17.54 30.12 -8.65
CA LEU A 293 17.94 29.52 -9.92
C LEU A 293 19.34 29.95 -10.36
N ASP A 294 19.70 31.23 -10.19
CA ASP A 294 21.04 31.73 -10.56
C ASP A 294 22.12 31.06 -9.71
N HIS A 295 21.84 30.85 -8.42
CA HIS A 295 22.72 30.09 -7.54
C HIS A 295 22.87 28.64 -8.00
N CYS A 296 21.78 27.96 -8.39
CA CYS A 296 21.86 26.62 -8.97
C CYS A 296 22.75 26.59 -10.22
N ILE A 297 22.53 27.52 -11.16
CA ILE A 297 23.30 27.59 -12.41
C ILE A 297 24.78 27.85 -12.13
N ALA A 298 25.11 28.73 -11.18
CA ALA A 298 26.49 28.99 -10.78
C ALA A 298 27.16 27.75 -10.17
N ARG A 299 26.45 27.02 -9.28
CA ARG A 299 26.95 25.77 -8.68
C ARG A 299 27.26 24.70 -9.74
N LEU A 300 26.42 24.54 -10.76
CA LEU A 300 26.68 23.60 -11.86
C LEU A 300 27.95 23.91 -12.65
N ARG A 301 28.22 25.21 -12.86
CA ARG A 301 29.33 25.66 -13.73
C ARG A 301 30.69 25.65 -13.02
N TYR A 302 30.70 25.87 -11.71
CA TYR A 302 31.94 26.18 -10.98
C TYR A 302 32.12 25.43 -9.65
N GLY A 303 31.15 24.60 -9.25
CA GLY A 303 31.03 24.09 -7.88
C GLY A 303 31.10 22.56 -7.72
N LEU A 304 31.57 21.83 -8.74
CA LEU A 304 31.72 20.37 -8.75
C LEU A 304 33.20 19.98 -8.69
#